data_AF-A0A7K2PE64-F1
#
_entry.id   AF-A0A7K2PE64-F1
#
_cell.length_a   1.000
_cell.length_b   1.000
_cell.length_c   1.000
_cell.angle_alpha   90.00
_cell.angle_beta   90.00
_cell.angle_gamma   90.00
#
_symmetry.space_group_name_H-M   'P 1'
#
loop_
_entity.id
_entity.type
_entity.pdbx_description
1 polymer ?
#
loop_
_entity_poly.entity_id
_entity_poly.type
_entity_poly.pdbx_seq_one_letter_code
_entity_poly.pdbx_strand_id
1 'polypeptide(L)'
;MTVDSRGNWDVHQTNGATVHMNLDQDRAGNVSGDAFVNGVHGGCQGFVRGDDFLVTIAWDNGPKGRYTGHLGLDLRLSGETVDINNPGSTATWFSDPLPAMV
;
A
#
# COMPACT_ATOMS: atom_id res chain seq x y z
N MET A 1 -4.86 16.89 -8.43
CA MET A 1 -5.50 15.57 -8.55
C MET A 1 -5.35 14.90 -7.21
N THR A 2 -6.30 14.07 -6.78
CA THR A 2 -6.12 13.25 -5.57
C THR A 2 -5.62 11.89 -6.04
N VAL A 3 -4.75 11.22 -5.28
CA VAL A 3 -4.42 9.82 -5.58
C VAL A 3 -5.71 9.00 -5.66
N ASP A 4 -5.86 8.23 -6.74
CA ASP A 4 -6.86 7.17 -6.81
C ASP A 4 -6.18 5.87 -6.41
N SER A 5 -6.41 5.41 -5.18
CA SER A 5 -5.80 4.17 -4.68
C SER A 5 -6.63 2.93 -4.99
N ARG A 6 -7.74 3.04 -5.75
CA ARG A 6 -8.64 1.90 -5.98
C ARG A 6 -8.04 0.88 -6.94
N GLY A 7 -8.37 -0.39 -6.71
CA GLY A 7 -8.01 -1.51 -7.57
C GLY A 7 -6.83 -2.33 -7.04
N ASN A 8 -6.25 -3.11 -7.96
CA ASN A 8 -5.17 -4.04 -7.66
C ASN A 8 -3.80 -3.38 -7.83
N TRP A 9 -2.93 -3.59 -6.85
CA TRP A 9 -1.59 -3.03 -6.79
C TRP A 9 -0.58 -4.13 -6.48
N ASP A 10 0.45 -4.21 -7.32
CA ASP A 10 1.66 -4.97 -7.01
C ASP A 10 2.68 -4.01 -6.40
N VAL A 11 2.98 -4.21 -5.12
CA VAL A 11 3.87 -3.36 -4.31
C VAL A 11 5.19 -4.10 -4.08
N HIS A 12 6.23 -3.66 -4.76
CA HIS A 12 7.57 -4.24 -4.71
C HIS A 12 8.41 -3.59 -3.60
N GLN A 13 8.87 -4.38 -2.65
CA GLN A 13 9.74 -3.93 -1.56
C GLN A 13 11.22 -4.21 -1.85
N THR A 14 12.13 -3.35 -1.39
CA THR A 14 13.58 -3.55 -1.58
C THR A 14 14.15 -4.77 -0.86
N ASN A 15 13.43 -5.33 0.11
CA ASN A 15 13.77 -6.58 0.77
C ASN A 15 13.39 -7.84 -0.03
N GLY A 16 12.84 -7.67 -1.25
CA GLY A 16 12.49 -8.76 -2.17
C GLY A 16 11.05 -9.24 -2.07
N ALA A 17 10.24 -8.74 -1.14
CA ALA A 17 8.82 -9.06 -1.07
C ALA A 17 8.02 -8.32 -2.16
N THR A 18 7.01 -8.96 -2.73
CA THR A 18 5.96 -8.30 -3.53
C THR A 18 4.62 -8.52 -2.84
N VAL A 19 3.98 -7.43 -2.43
CA VAL A 19 2.69 -7.44 -1.76
C VAL A 19 1.62 -7.11 -2.79
N HIS A 20 0.64 -7.99 -2.93
CA HIS A 20 -0.54 -7.76 -3.75
C HIS A 20 -1.60 -7.10 -2.88
N MET A 21 -2.07 -5.90 -3.23
CA MET A 21 -3.13 -5.20 -2.51
C MET A 21 -4.33 -4.99 -3.41
N ASN A 22 -5.53 -5.21 -2.90
CA ASN A 22 -6.78 -4.85 -3.55
C ASN A 22 -7.50 -3.84 -2.65
N LEU A 23 -7.55 -2.60 -3.10
CA LEU A 23 -7.97 -1.47 -2.29
C LEU A 23 -9.25 -0.84 -2.85
N ASP A 24 -10.13 -0.42 -1.95
CA ASP A 24 -11.23 0.49 -2.20
C ASP A 24 -10.99 1.82 -1.46
N GLN A 25 -11.45 2.92 -2.05
CA GLN A 25 -11.31 4.26 -1.52
C GLN A 25 -12.67 4.97 -1.58
N ASP A 26 -13.16 5.41 -0.42
CA ASP A 26 -14.39 6.17 -0.35
C ASP A 26 -14.21 7.65 -0.77
N ARG A 27 -15.32 8.39 -0.86
CA ARG A 27 -15.31 9.82 -1.23
C ARG A 27 -14.60 10.73 -0.23
N ALA A 28 -14.42 10.28 1.01
CA ALA A 28 -13.66 11.01 2.03
C ALA A 28 -12.16 10.64 1.99
N GLY A 29 -11.76 9.74 1.08
CA GLY A 29 -10.40 9.24 0.95
C GLY A 29 -10.03 8.23 2.02
N ASN A 30 -10.97 7.57 2.69
CA ASN A 30 -10.66 6.44 3.55
C ASN A 30 -10.45 5.21 2.67
N VAL A 31 -9.45 4.41 3.02
CA VAL A 31 -9.05 3.22 2.27
C VAL A 31 -9.31 1.97 3.08
N SER A 32 -9.92 0.98 2.44
CA SER A 32 -10.08 -0.38 2.98
C SER A 32 -9.80 -1.41 1.91
N GLY A 33 -9.45 -2.63 2.29
CA GLY A 33 -9.20 -3.68 1.32
C GLY A 33 -8.56 -4.91 1.92
N ASP A 34 -7.95 -5.70 1.04
CA ASP A 34 -7.21 -6.91 1.38
C ASP A 34 -5.81 -6.89 0.76
N ALA A 35 -4.90 -7.62 1.39
CA ALA A 35 -3.55 -7.83 0.89
C ALA A 35 -3.14 -9.29 0.98
N PHE A 36 -2.23 -9.68 0.10
CA PHE A 36 -1.69 -11.01 0.02
C PHE A 36 -0.18 -10.98 -0.27
N VAL A 37 0.58 -11.79 0.46
CA VAL A 37 2.01 -12.01 0.21
C VAL A 37 2.40 -13.42 0.64
N ASN A 38 3.10 -14.16 -0.22
CA ASN A 38 3.67 -15.48 0.11
C ASN A 38 2.69 -16.46 0.80
N GLY A 39 1.40 -16.48 0.40
CA GLY A 39 0.39 -17.36 1.01
C GLY A 39 -0.29 -16.81 2.27
N VAL A 40 0.04 -15.59 2.70
CA VAL A 40 -0.53 -14.93 3.88
C VAL A 40 -1.45 -13.80 3.45
N HIS A 41 -2.67 -13.77 4.00
CA HIS A 41 -3.63 -12.70 3.81
C HIS A 41 -3.55 -11.66 4.93
N GLY A 42 -4.02 -10.45 4.66
CA GLY A 42 -4.17 -9.40 5.65
C GLY A 42 -5.23 -8.37 5.28
N GLY A 43 -5.80 -7.73 6.28
CA GLY A 43 -6.76 -6.64 6.09
C GLY A 43 -6.07 -5.28 5.97
N CYS A 44 -6.47 -4.49 4.98
CA CYS A 44 -5.97 -3.14 4.74
C CYS A 44 -6.92 -2.09 5.30
N GLN A 45 -6.37 -1.11 6.03
CA GLN A 45 -7.08 0.08 6.53
C GLN A 45 -6.18 1.30 6.45
N GLY A 46 -6.70 2.42 5.97
CA GLY A 46 -5.87 3.60 5.74
C GLY A 46 -6.60 4.80 5.19
N PHE A 47 -5.85 5.69 4.56
CA PHE A 47 -6.36 6.89 3.93
C PHE A 47 -5.45 7.41 2.81
N VAL A 48 -6.07 8.18 1.91
CA VAL A 48 -5.43 9.07 0.95
C VAL A 48 -5.80 10.51 1.28
N ARG A 49 -4.81 11.41 1.32
CA ARG A 49 -5.02 12.85 1.53
C ARG A 49 -4.14 13.63 0.54
N GLY A 50 -4.75 14.23 -0.47
CA GLY A 50 -3.98 14.87 -1.55
C GLY A 50 -3.16 13.83 -2.31
N ASP A 51 -1.84 13.98 -2.27
CA ASP A 51 -0.88 13.05 -2.87
C ASP A 51 -0.33 12.03 -1.86
N ASP A 52 -0.65 12.18 -0.57
CA ASP A 52 -0.20 11.29 0.50
C ASP A 52 -1.07 10.02 0.59
N PHE A 53 -0.40 8.88 0.72
CA PHE A 53 -0.99 7.56 0.90
C PHE A 53 -0.50 6.95 2.21
N LEU A 54 -1.43 6.41 3.01
CA LEU A 54 -1.11 5.60 4.18
C LEU A 54 -2.05 4.41 4.23
N VAL A 55 -1.51 3.20 4.25
CA VAL A 55 -2.27 1.96 4.53
C VAL A 55 -1.52 1.15 5.58
N THR A 56 -2.28 0.61 6.52
CA THR A 56 -1.80 -0.40 7.44
C THR A 56 -2.39 -1.75 7.07
N ILE A 57 -1.55 -2.77 7.06
CA ILE A 57 -1.93 -4.15 6.81
C ILE A 57 -1.79 -4.91 8.13
N ALA A 58 -2.88 -5.48 8.60
CA ALA A 58 -2.86 -6.46 9.68
C ALA A 58 -2.83 -7.85 9.05
N TRP A 59 -1.68 -8.52 9.13
CA TRP A 59 -1.49 -9.86 8.57
C TRP A 59 -2.07 -10.94 9.48
N ASP A 60 -2.68 -11.97 8.89
CA ASP A 60 -3.34 -13.05 9.64
C ASP A 60 -2.39 -13.87 10.50
N ASN A 61 -1.08 -13.86 10.17
CA ASN A 61 -0.03 -14.49 10.97
C ASN A 61 0.53 -13.60 12.09
N GLY A 62 0.01 -12.38 12.28
CA GLY A 62 0.28 -11.51 13.44
C GLY A 62 1.03 -10.19 13.18
N PRO A 63 2.06 -10.12 12.31
CA PRO A 63 2.76 -8.88 11.97
C PRO A 63 1.82 -7.78 11.45
N LYS A 64 2.22 -6.52 11.62
CA LYS A 64 1.43 -5.37 11.18
C LYS A 64 2.31 -4.37 10.44
N GLY A 65 2.17 -4.29 9.12
CA GLY A 65 2.96 -3.39 8.29
C GLY A 65 2.27 -2.05 8.10
N ARG A 66 2.97 -0.94 8.27
CA ARG A 66 2.51 0.41 7.88
C ARG A 66 3.24 0.86 6.63
N TYR A 67 2.48 1.13 5.57
CA TYR A 67 2.95 1.59 4.27
C TYR A 67 2.59 3.06 4.13
N THR A 68 3.59 3.90 3.94
CA THR A 68 3.42 5.33 3.63
C THR A 68 4.01 5.60 2.27
N GLY A 69 3.35 6.41 1.45
CA GLY A 69 3.86 6.74 0.13
C GLY A 69 3.21 7.98 -0.46
N HIS A 70 3.65 8.31 -1.67
CA HIS A 70 3.16 9.42 -2.46
C HIS A 70 2.98 9.01 -3.91
N LEU A 71 2.03 9.63 -4.62
CA LEU A 71 1.86 9.44 -6.06
C LEU A 71 2.86 10.32 -6.82
N GLY A 72 3.78 9.68 -7.54
CA GLY A 72 4.73 10.34 -8.41
C GLY A 72 4.12 10.78 -9.75
N LEU A 73 4.82 11.67 -10.47
CA LEU A 73 4.46 12.09 -11.82
C LEU A 73 4.56 10.95 -12.85
N ASP A 74 5.24 9.87 -12.50
CA ASP A 74 5.35 8.62 -13.26
C ASP A 74 4.14 7.69 -13.04
N LEU A 75 3.11 8.17 -12.34
CA LEU A 75 1.87 7.45 -12.02
C LEU A 75 2.10 6.20 -11.16
N ARG A 76 3.17 6.18 -10.36
CA ARG A 76 3.46 5.14 -9.38
C ARG A 76 3.26 5.66 -7.96
N LEU A 77 2.78 4.80 -7.06
CA LEU A 77 2.92 5.00 -5.64
C LEU A 77 4.31 4.54 -5.20
N SER A 78 4.99 5.34 -4.38
CA SER A 78 6.27 4.91 -3.79
C SER A 78 6.44 5.47 -2.39
N GLY A 79 7.22 4.76 -1.57
CA GLY A 79 7.54 5.23 -0.23
C GLY A 79 8.21 4.18 0.65
N GLU A 80 7.82 4.15 1.91
CA GLU A 80 8.45 3.35 2.97
C GLU A 80 7.42 2.45 3.65
N THR A 81 7.88 1.30 4.12
CA THR A 81 7.12 0.41 4.98
C THR A 81 7.89 0.08 6.24
N VAL A 82 7.17 -0.09 7.34
CA VAL A 82 7.71 -0.49 8.65
C VAL A 82 6.81 -1.55 9.26
N ASP A 83 7.42 -2.59 9.83
CA ASP A 83 6.71 -3.50 10.74
C ASP A 83 6.48 -2.78 12.08
N ILE A 84 5.23 -2.49 12.40
CA ILE A 84 4.83 -1.81 13.63
C ILE A 84 5.22 -2.65 14.87
N ASN A 85 5.24 -3.98 14.76
CA ASN A 85 5.61 -4.87 15.86
C ASN A 85 7.14 -5.00 16.01
N ASN A 86 7.90 -4.70 14.95
CA ASN A 86 9.35 -4.68 14.94
C ASN A 86 9.88 -3.47 14.14
N PRO A 87 9.92 -2.26 14.73
CA PRO A 87 10.20 -1.02 13.99
C PRO A 87 11.59 -0.93 13.34
N GLY A 88 12.52 -1.82 13.69
CA GLY A 88 13.80 -1.94 13.00
C GLY A 88 13.71 -2.65 11.64
N SER A 89 12.57 -3.28 11.33
CA SER A 89 12.28 -3.93 10.06
C SER A 89 11.56 -2.96 9.12
N THR A 90 12.32 -2.36 8.22
CA THR A 90 11.82 -1.39 7.23
C THR A 90 12.25 -1.78 5.81
N ALA A 91 11.53 -1.27 4.82
CA ALA A 91 11.91 -1.33 3.41
C ALA A 91 11.35 -0.12 2.67
N THR A 92 11.98 0.27 1.56
CA THR A 92 11.32 1.15 0.59
C THR A 92 10.52 0.31 -0.40
N TRP A 93 9.50 0.90 -1.01
CA TRP A 93 8.65 0.22 -1.97
C TRP A 93 8.17 1.12 -3.09
N PHE A 94 7.79 0.50 -4.21
CA PHE A 94 7.09 1.15 -5.31
C PHE A 94 6.00 0.23 -5.85
N SER A 95 4.94 0.82 -6.38
CA SER A 95 3.90 0.09 -7.08
C SER A 95 4.20 -0.02 -8.58
N ASP A 96 3.53 -0.97 -9.23
CA ASP A 96 3.29 -0.85 -10.65
C ASP A 96 2.50 0.43 -11.00
N PRO A 97 2.68 0.96 -12.22
CA PRO A 97 2.02 2.20 -12.62
C PRO A 97 0.50 1.98 -12.72
N LEU A 98 -0.27 2.98 -12.31
CA LEU A 98 -1.71 3.01 -12.56
C LEU A 98 -1.96 2.84 -14.08
N PRO A 99 -2.96 2.03 -14.50
CA PRO A 99 -3.38 2.06 -15.89
C PRO A 99 -3.75 3.49 -16.25
N ALA A 100 -3.17 4.00 -17.34
CA ALA A 100 -3.50 5.33 -17.83
C ALA A 100 -5.03 5.40 -18.01
N MET A 101 -5.69 6.34 -17.33
CA MET A 101 -7.11 6.58 -17.53
C MET A 101 -7.30 6.94 -19.02
N VAL A 102 -7.90 6.02 -19.78
CA VAL A 102 -8.36 6.23 -21.17
C VAL A 102 -9.72 6.91 -21.18
#